data_AF-A0A962D8N0-F1
#
_entry.id   AF-A0A962D8N0-F1
#
_cell.length_a   1.000
_cell.length_b   1.000
_cell.length_c   1.000
_cell.angle_alpha   90.00
_cell.angle_beta   90.00
_cell.angle_gamma   90.00
#
_symmetry.space_group_name_H-M   'P 1'
#
loop_
_entity.id
_entity.type
_entity.pdbx_description
1 polymer ?
#
loop_
_entity_poly.entity_id
_entity_poly.type
_entity_poly.pdbx_seq_one_letter_code
_entity_poly.pdbx_strand_id
1 'polypeptide(L)'
;MTANAGGPLHRAQVLGSRAVAWLLLGLIHLSIRLLGVGRTFRCLARLSPRPIDGRAPPREVLVRVARTVNLARNSTPAFCLRRALLIWWLLRWWRADARIHCDMGPALGHAWVELEGQVIGDRADLAGSGRFGDFGRIFGVRP
;
A
#
# COMPACT_ATOMS: atom_id res chain seq x y z
N MET A 1 -34.62 -0.88 -2.76
CA MET A 1 -33.26 -0.74 -2.18
C MET A 1 -32.24 -0.93 -3.30
N THR A 2 -31.94 0.14 -4.02
CA THR A 2 -31.07 0.16 -5.21
C THR A 2 -29.66 0.60 -4.82
N ALA A 3 -28.82 -0.34 -4.38
CA ALA A 3 -27.39 -0.10 -4.18
C ALA A 3 -26.62 -0.52 -5.44
N ASN A 4 -26.68 0.28 -6.50
CA ASN A 4 -25.75 0.13 -7.62
C ASN A 4 -25.58 1.44 -8.41
N ALA A 5 -24.44 2.11 -8.24
CA ALA A 5 -23.76 2.94 -9.26
C ALA A 5 -22.53 3.62 -8.64
N GLY A 6 -21.59 2.82 -8.14
CA GLY A 6 -20.31 3.29 -7.64
C GLY A 6 -19.25 2.23 -7.89
N GLY A 7 -19.18 1.73 -9.13
CA GLY A 7 -18.29 0.64 -9.51
C GLY A 7 -16.81 0.96 -9.20
N PRO A 8 -15.97 -0.07 -9.03
CA PRO A 8 -14.52 0.08 -8.78
C PRO A 8 -13.81 0.97 -9.81
N LEU A 9 -14.40 1.13 -11.01
CA LEU A 9 -13.92 1.97 -12.10
C LEU A 9 -14.01 3.49 -11.83
N HIS A 10 -15.04 3.98 -11.11
CA HIS A 10 -15.15 5.41 -10.77
C HIS A 10 -14.18 5.81 -9.65
N ARG A 11 -13.89 4.86 -8.72
CA ARG A 11 -12.86 5.03 -7.69
C ARG A 11 -11.44 4.96 -8.26
N ALA A 12 -11.23 4.19 -9.34
CA ALA A 12 -9.96 4.08 -10.06
C ALA A 12 -9.53 5.37 -10.79
N GLN A 13 -10.46 6.26 -11.15
CA GLN A 13 -10.14 7.54 -11.80
C GLN A 13 -9.60 8.58 -10.81
N VAL A 14 -10.15 8.66 -9.59
CA VAL A 14 -9.63 9.53 -8.51
C VAL A 14 -8.20 9.12 -8.09
N LEU A 15 -7.93 7.82 -8.18
CA LEU A 15 -6.64 7.17 -7.94
C LEU A 15 -5.56 7.41 -9.02
N GLY A 16 -5.93 7.97 -10.17
CA GLY A 16 -5.00 8.30 -11.25
C GLY A 16 -4.28 9.64 -11.06
N SER A 17 -4.77 10.51 -10.17
CA SER A 17 -4.20 11.85 -10.03
C SER A 17 -3.02 11.88 -9.05
N ARG A 18 -1.90 12.44 -9.50
CA ARG A 18 -0.69 12.64 -8.68
C ARG A 18 -0.97 13.49 -7.44
N ALA A 19 -1.86 14.48 -7.57
CA ALA A 19 -2.26 15.35 -6.47
C ALA A 19 -2.97 14.58 -5.33
N VAL A 20 -3.89 13.66 -5.67
CA VAL A 20 -4.53 12.82 -4.66
C VAL A 20 -3.52 11.92 -3.98
N ALA A 21 -2.59 11.29 -4.72
CA ALA A 21 -1.54 10.48 -4.13
C ALA A 21 -0.66 11.28 -3.16
N TRP A 22 -0.31 12.52 -3.52
CA TRP A 22 0.42 13.44 -2.64
C TRP A 22 -0.34 13.77 -1.35
N LEU A 23 -1.62 14.13 -1.47
CA LEU A 23 -2.48 14.42 -0.31
C LEU A 23 -2.61 13.19 0.61
N LEU A 24 -2.82 12.01 0.04
CA LEU A 24 -2.91 10.76 0.80
C LEU A 24 -1.58 10.42 1.49
N LEU A 25 -0.44 10.62 0.82
CA LEU A 25 0.88 10.45 1.44
C LEU A 25 1.09 11.43 2.61
N GLY A 26 0.66 12.68 2.46
CA GLY A 26 0.67 13.67 3.53
C GLY A 26 -0.19 13.26 4.72
N LEU A 27 -1.40 12.76 4.46
CA LEU A 27 -2.32 12.27 5.48
C LEU A 27 -1.77 11.03 6.22
N ILE A 28 -1.19 10.08 5.48
CA ILE A 28 -0.52 8.91 6.08
C ILE A 28 0.67 9.37 6.92
N HIS A 29 1.47 10.31 6.43
CA HIS A 29 2.61 10.86 7.19
C HIS A 29 2.16 11.47 8.52
N LEU A 30 1.15 12.33 8.47
CA LEU A 30 0.60 12.97 9.66
C LEU A 30 0.02 11.93 10.62
N SER A 31 -0.72 10.94 10.11
CA SER A 31 -1.29 9.85 10.91
C SER A 31 -0.22 9.03 11.62
N ILE A 32 0.91 8.74 10.95
CA ILE A 32 2.04 8.03 11.56
C ILE A 32 2.67 8.88 12.66
N ARG A 33 2.86 10.19 12.45
CA ARG A 33 3.44 11.07 13.47
C ARG A 33 2.55 11.21 14.70
N LEU A 34 1.23 11.23 14.54
CA LEU A 34 0.28 11.42 15.63
C LEU A 34 -0.06 10.11 16.36
N LEU A 35 -0.23 9.00 15.64
CA LEU A 35 -0.79 7.76 16.19
C LEU A 35 0.22 6.60 16.26
N GLY A 36 1.32 6.71 15.51
CA GLY A 36 2.27 5.64 15.27
C GLY A 36 1.84 4.66 14.17
N VAL A 37 2.81 3.93 13.62
CA VAL A 37 2.65 3.04 12.45
C VAL A 37 1.56 1.99 12.65
N GLY A 38 1.56 1.30 13.79
CA GLY A 38 0.60 0.22 14.05
C GLY A 38 -0.86 0.69 14.12
N ARG A 39 -1.12 1.87 14.68
CA ARG A 39 -2.48 2.45 14.70
C ARG A 39 -2.89 2.90 13.30
N THR A 40 -2.01 3.58 12.56
CA THR A 40 -2.28 3.98 11.18
C THR A 40 -2.61 2.78 10.31
N PHE A 41 -1.81 1.72 10.37
CA PHE A 41 -2.03 0.49 9.61
C PHE A 41 -3.38 -0.16 9.93
N ARG A 42 -3.73 -0.29 11.21
CA ARG A 42 -5.04 -0.82 11.63
C ARG A 42 -6.22 0.05 11.17
N CYS A 43 -6.08 1.37 11.21
CA CYS A 43 -7.11 2.27 10.70
C CYS A 43 -7.30 2.09 9.18
N LEU A 44 -6.22 2.06 8.41
CA LEU A 44 -6.28 1.83 6.96
C LEU A 44 -6.90 0.46 6.63
N ALA A 45 -6.57 -0.58 7.41
CA ALA A 45 -7.17 -1.90 7.28
C ALA A 45 -8.69 -1.90 7.52
N ARG A 46 -9.15 -1.18 8.55
CA ARG A 46 -10.58 -1.07 8.89
C ARG A 46 -11.36 -0.23 7.87
N LEU A 47 -10.73 0.78 7.28
CA LEU A 47 -11.33 1.66 6.29
C LEU A 47 -11.34 1.06 4.87
N SER A 48 -10.66 -0.06 4.64
CA SER A 48 -10.60 -0.74 3.33
C SER A 48 -11.35 -2.07 3.36
N PRO A 49 -11.85 -2.54 2.21
CA PRO A 49 -12.42 -3.88 2.09
C PRO A 49 -11.44 -4.96 2.55
N ARG A 50 -11.98 -6.06 3.08
CA ARG A 50 -11.19 -7.28 3.27
C ARG A 50 -10.83 -7.84 1.90
N PRO A 51 -9.59 -8.28 1.69
CA PRO A 51 -9.23 -8.93 0.44
C PRO A 51 -9.81 -10.33 0.37
N ILE A 52 -9.66 -10.90 -0.81
CA ILE A 52 -10.03 -12.26 -1.14
C ILE A 52 -8.74 -12.98 -1.49
N ASP A 53 -8.50 -14.11 -0.85
CA ASP A 53 -7.31 -14.93 -1.06
C ASP A 53 -7.12 -15.24 -2.56
N GLY A 54 -5.91 -15.06 -3.07
CA GLY A 54 -5.56 -15.32 -4.48
C GLY A 54 -6.17 -14.33 -5.49
N ARG A 55 -6.75 -13.21 -5.04
CA ARG A 55 -7.24 -12.19 -5.96
C ARG A 55 -6.11 -11.23 -6.34
N ALA A 56 -5.70 -11.28 -7.60
CA ALA A 56 -4.85 -10.26 -8.21
C ALA A 56 -5.66 -9.25 -9.04
N PRO A 57 -5.39 -7.93 -8.91
CA PRO A 57 -5.86 -6.93 -9.85
C PRO A 57 -5.20 -7.12 -11.23
N PRO A 58 -5.81 -6.60 -12.31
CA PRO A 58 -5.16 -6.55 -13.61
C PRO A 58 -3.80 -5.85 -13.55
N ARG A 59 -2.82 -6.34 -14.33
CA ARG A 59 -1.45 -5.80 -14.35
C ARG A 59 -1.40 -4.29 -14.59
N GLU A 60 -2.31 -3.76 -15.41
CA GLU A 60 -2.42 -2.32 -15.69
C GLU A 60 -2.72 -1.50 -14.44
N VAL A 61 -3.55 -2.04 -13.54
CA VAL A 61 -3.87 -1.42 -12.25
C VAL A 61 -2.63 -1.38 -11.38
N LEU A 62 -1.90 -2.50 -11.29
CA LEU A 62 -0.65 -2.59 -10.51
C LEU A 62 0.37 -1.55 -10.99
N VAL A 63 0.59 -1.47 -12.31
CA VAL A 63 1.52 -0.50 -12.92
C VAL A 63 1.05 0.93 -12.68
N ARG A 64 -0.25 1.21 -12.81
CA ARG A 64 -0.80 2.55 -12.58
C ARG A 64 -0.64 2.98 -11.13
N VAL A 65 -1.01 2.13 -10.16
CA VAL A 65 -0.85 2.41 -8.73
C VAL A 65 0.62 2.66 -8.39
N ALA A 66 1.52 1.76 -8.82
CA ALA A 66 2.95 1.89 -8.60
C ALA A 66 3.50 3.22 -9.17
N ARG A 67 3.17 3.53 -10.43
CA ARG A 67 3.61 4.75 -11.10
C ARG A 67 3.09 6.00 -10.40
N THR A 68 1.79 6.08 -10.11
CA THR A 68 1.18 7.26 -9.50
C THR A 68 1.78 7.55 -8.13
N VAL A 69 1.95 6.54 -7.28
CA VAL A 69 2.54 6.72 -5.95
C VAL A 69 4.02 7.09 -6.04
N ASN A 70 4.79 6.47 -6.96
CA ASN A 70 6.20 6.80 -7.16
C ASN A 70 6.42 8.23 -7.69
N LEU A 71 5.51 8.72 -8.55
CA LEU A 71 5.53 10.09 -9.04
C LEU A 71 5.13 11.13 -8.00
N ALA A 72 4.53 10.69 -6.88
CA ALA A 72 4.20 11.50 -5.73
C ALA A 72 5.32 11.50 -4.65
N ARG A 73 6.50 10.95 -4.99
CA ARG A 73 7.64 10.87 -4.08
C ARG A 73 8.29 12.21 -3.82
N ASN A 74 8.52 12.50 -2.54
CA ASN A 74 9.55 13.44 -2.08
C ASN A 74 10.83 12.66 -1.75
N SER A 75 11.98 13.26 -2.02
CA SER A 75 13.33 12.66 -1.94
C SER A 75 13.83 12.29 -0.53
N THR A 76 12.94 12.02 0.44
CA THR A 76 13.34 11.71 1.82
C THR A 76 13.37 10.19 2.10
N PRO A 77 14.36 9.67 2.84
CA PRO A 77 14.50 8.24 3.15
C PRO A 77 13.29 7.63 3.88
N ALA A 78 12.61 8.41 4.72
CA ALA A 78 11.42 7.96 5.46
C ALA A 78 10.16 7.77 4.58
N PHE A 79 10.29 7.86 3.26
CA PHE A 79 9.20 7.72 2.29
C PHE A 79 8.81 6.25 2.03
N CYS A 80 9.74 5.30 2.18
CA CYS A 80 9.52 3.89 1.84
C CYS A 80 8.29 3.28 2.54
N LEU A 81 8.17 3.47 3.86
CA LEU A 81 7.04 2.98 4.63
C LEU A 81 5.70 3.63 4.24
N ARG A 82 5.71 4.95 4.04
CA ARG A 82 4.50 5.70 3.65
C ARG A 82 4.01 5.27 2.26
N ARG A 83 4.95 5.09 1.34
CA ARG A 83 4.73 4.57 0.00
C ARG A 83 4.14 3.16 0.05
N ALA A 84 4.74 2.26 0.81
CA ALA A 84 4.27 0.89 0.94
C ALA A 84 2.86 0.82 1.54
N LEU A 85 2.59 1.58 2.60
CA LEU A 85 1.25 1.69 3.19
C LEU A 85 0.21 2.19 2.20
N LEU A 86 0.54 3.23 1.41
CA LEU A 86 -0.38 3.74 0.41
C LEU A 86 -0.65 2.69 -0.68
N ILE A 87 0.38 2.13 -1.30
CA ILE A 87 0.22 1.10 -2.35
C ILE A 87 -0.64 -0.06 -1.83
N TRP A 88 -0.32 -0.61 -0.67
CA TRP A 88 -1.08 -1.68 -0.04
C TRP A 88 -2.55 -1.31 0.18
N TRP A 89 -2.82 -0.12 0.75
CA TRP A 89 -4.18 0.35 1.00
C TRP A 89 -4.98 0.49 -0.31
N LEU A 90 -4.35 0.96 -1.38
CA LEU A 90 -4.97 1.07 -2.70
C LEU A 90 -5.28 -0.29 -3.31
N LEU A 91 -4.39 -1.27 -3.16
CA LEU A 91 -4.61 -2.63 -3.65
C LEU A 91 -5.72 -3.36 -2.87
N ARG A 92 -5.89 -3.07 -1.57
CA ARG A 92 -7.02 -3.60 -0.80
C ARG A 92 -8.38 -3.14 -1.29
N TRP A 93 -8.49 -1.96 -1.92
CA TRP A 93 -9.72 -1.56 -2.59
C TRP A 93 -10.08 -2.41 -3.81
N TRP A 94 -9.10 -3.10 -4.38
CA TRP A 94 -9.28 -4.15 -5.39
C TRP A 94 -9.48 -5.54 -4.79
N ARG A 95 -9.59 -5.62 -3.45
CA ARG A 95 -9.63 -6.86 -2.67
C ARG A 95 -8.42 -7.76 -2.90
N ALA A 96 -7.26 -7.18 -3.20
CA ALA A 96 -6.03 -7.93 -3.43
C ALA A 96 -5.34 -8.30 -2.10
N ASP A 97 -4.86 -9.54 -2.00
CA ASP A 97 -4.09 -10.05 -0.84
C ASP A 97 -2.62 -9.61 -0.91
N ALA A 98 -2.40 -8.29 -0.97
CA ALA A 98 -1.07 -7.71 -0.98
C ALA A 98 -0.51 -7.61 0.45
N ARG A 99 0.79 -7.86 0.62
CA ARG A 99 1.48 -7.85 1.92
C ARG A 99 2.54 -6.75 1.96
N ILE A 100 2.73 -6.16 3.13
CA ILE A 100 3.82 -5.18 3.35
C ILE A 100 4.95 -5.90 4.06
N HIS A 101 6.13 -5.87 3.44
CA HIS A 101 7.36 -6.40 3.98
C HIS A 101 8.27 -5.26 4.42
N CYS A 102 9.09 -5.52 5.44
CA CYS A 102 10.18 -4.62 5.81
C CYS A 102 11.49 -5.34 6.11
N ASP A 103 12.56 -4.58 6.01
CA ASP A 103 13.88 -4.93 6.50
C ASP A 103 14.41 -3.78 7.40
N MET A 104 15.16 -4.12 8.44
CA MET A 104 15.91 -3.16 9.28
C MET A 104 17.42 -3.40 9.16
N GLY A 105 17.86 -3.79 7.96
CA GLY A 105 19.29 -3.93 7.65
C GLY A 105 20.09 -2.65 7.93
N PRO A 106 21.44 -2.77 7.98
CA PRO A 106 22.35 -1.70 8.38
C PRO A 106 22.25 -0.42 7.52
N ALA A 107 21.66 -0.52 6.33
CA ALA A 107 21.30 0.61 5.49
C ALA A 107 19.82 0.96 5.69
N LEU A 108 19.49 1.75 6.73
CA LEU A 108 18.23 2.47 6.93
C LEU A 108 16.96 1.70 6.50
N GLY A 109 16.26 1.10 7.47
CA GLY A 109 15.16 0.18 7.22
C GLY A 109 14.23 0.52 6.03
N HIS A 110 13.94 -0.48 5.22
CA HIS A 110 13.21 -0.36 3.96
C HIS A 110 11.88 -1.12 4.04
N ALA A 111 10.86 -0.64 3.32
CA ALA A 111 9.55 -1.27 3.28
C ALA A 111 9.00 -1.28 1.86
N TRP A 112 8.41 -2.41 1.46
CA TRP A 112 7.84 -2.63 0.13
C TRP A 112 6.54 -3.44 0.21
N VAL A 113 5.82 -3.50 -0.91
CA VAL A 113 4.59 -4.29 -1.05
C VAL A 113 4.86 -5.45 -1.99
N GLU A 114 4.43 -6.64 -1.61
CA GLU A 114 4.48 -7.85 -2.42
C GLU A 114 3.06 -8.37 -2.65
N LEU A 115 2.76 -8.80 -3.88
CA LEU A 115 1.51 -9.46 -4.25
C LEU A 115 1.87 -10.63 -5.16
N GLU A 116 1.51 -11.86 -4.77
CA GLU A 116 1.81 -13.09 -5.53
C GLU A 116 3.29 -13.22 -5.94
N GLY A 117 4.22 -12.90 -5.05
CA GLY A 117 5.66 -12.95 -5.33
C GLY A 117 6.20 -11.77 -6.15
N GLN A 118 5.35 -10.81 -6.54
CA GLN A 118 5.74 -9.62 -7.28
C GLN A 118 5.86 -8.40 -6.37
N VAL A 119 7.01 -7.73 -6.40
CA VAL A 119 7.20 -6.44 -5.74
C VAL A 119 6.48 -5.33 -6.51
N ILE A 120 5.65 -4.56 -5.80
CA ILE A 120 4.85 -3.47 -6.38
C ILE A 120 5.46 -2.11 -6.08
N GLY A 121 5.89 -1.43 -7.15
CA GLY A 121 6.38 -0.05 -7.10
C GLY A 121 7.74 0.13 -6.44
N ASP A 122 8.51 -0.94 -6.28
CA ASP A 122 9.91 -0.91 -5.85
C ASP A 122 10.75 -1.88 -6.69
N ARG A 123 12.02 -2.11 -6.33
CA ARG A 123 12.93 -3.01 -7.03
C ARG A 123 12.48 -4.47 -6.92
N ALA A 124 12.58 -5.21 -8.03
CA ALA A 124 12.13 -6.61 -8.11
C ALA A 124 12.97 -7.58 -7.26
N ASP A 125 14.24 -7.24 -6.99
CA ASP A 125 15.16 -8.05 -6.19
C ASP A 125 14.79 -8.12 -4.69
N LEU A 126 13.79 -7.33 -4.26
CA LEU A 126 13.25 -7.39 -2.90
C LEU A 126 12.24 -8.53 -2.70
N ALA A 127 11.81 -9.20 -3.78
CA ALA A 127 10.86 -10.31 -3.69
C ALA A 127 11.40 -11.41 -2.76
N GLY A 128 10.65 -11.78 -1.73
CA GLY A 128 11.07 -12.80 -0.76
C GLY A 128 12.27 -12.41 0.15
N SER A 129 12.79 -11.18 0.07
CA SER A 129 13.97 -10.75 0.85
C SER A 129 13.62 -10.20 2.25
N GLY A 130 12.35 -10.21 2.64
CA GLY A 130 11.85 -9.60 3.87
C GLY A 130 12.29 -10.32 5.14
N ARG A 131 13.25 -9.74 5.88
CA ARG A 131 13.79 -10.32 7.12
C ARG A 131 12.92 -10.08 8.37
N PHE A 132 12.24 -8.95 8.47
CA PHE A 132 11.49 -8.58 9.68
C PHE A 132 10.01 -9.01 9.64
N GLY A 133 9.53 -9.44 8.48
CA GLY A 133 8.23 -10.08 8.32
C GLY A 133 7.12 -9.18 7.76
N ASP A 134 5.91 -9.74 7.75
CA ASP A 134 4.68 -9.14 7.22
C ASP A 134 4.01 -8.26 8.28
N PHE A 135 3.69 -7.01 7.92
CA PHE A 135 2.97 -6.07 8.78
C PHE A 135 1.63 -6.62 9.29
N GLY A 136 0.94 -7.43 8.49
CA GLY A 136 -0.29 -8.09 8.90
C GLY A 136 -0.09 -8.93 10.15
N ARG A 137 1.00 -9.72 10.17
CA ARG A 137 1.41 -10.52 11.32
C ARG A 137 1.84 -9.67 12.51
N ILE A 138 2.61 -8.60 12.27
CA ILE A 138 3.14 -7.73 13.33
C ILE A 138 2.03 -6.95 14.06
N PHE A 139 1.03 -6.46 13.32
CA PHE A 139 -0.01 -5.58 13.88
C PHE A 139 -1.39 -6.22 14.02
N GLY A 140 -1.51 -7.52 13.76
CA GLY A 140 -2.72 -8.31 13.95
C GLY A 140 -3.83 -8.01 12.93
N VAL A 141 -3.45 -7.74 11.69
CA VAL A 141 -4.37 -7.48 10.57
C VAL A 141 -4.21 -8.60 9.56
N ARG A 142 -5.29 -9.32 9.22
CA ARG A 142 -5.23 -10.27 8.11
C ARG A 142 -4.99 -9.48 6.82
N PRO A 143 -3.98 -9.88 6.02
CA PRO A 143 -3.60 -9.17 4.81
C PRO A 143 -4.81 -8.96 3.92
#